data_AF-A0A3S3UMH0-F1
#
_entry.id   AF-A0A3S3UMH0-F1
#
_cell.length_a   1.000
_cell.length_b   1.000
_cell.length_c   1.000
_cell.angle_alpha   90.00
_cell.angle_beta   90.00
_cell.angle_gamma   90.00
#
_symmetry.space_group_name_H-M   'P 1'
#
loop_
_entity.id
_entity.type
_entity.pdbx_description
1 polymer ?
#
loop_
_entity_poly.entity_id
_entity_poly.type
_entity_poly.pdbx_seq_one_letter_code
_entity_poly.pdbx_strand_id
1 'polypeptide(L)'
;MSSSFEVQVQLEGRWQTREIADEKEFALDRGTALAEEAQCDAVRVIESAPKPDGTIVEKTVFEKKVARKKATPVTAQQVDSAPLCETVEQVFQLEARLTAGRILRGYLDEEGLTVSELMTDPGLLGLLARHETILTQSVGVASSVQAKLYDLPQRQRADVLYALFDDVKNMAAALAGTLPAFKTVLAEEGIDGLVSGVAALPEEQRYAMSIAALASLTREEGEPASKMEKLLDLIPPKQPLPTPAHKLLDEMLSEILDSGDGVRAVLGHQSDLASAVMVVSGLVSGKLNPSAKAPTVQGRLHSVFRIHPFPACRGALNRWISLALNSLAPLTREGGEQEQSALVDVLASMLMDDGLTGGPTTSAAITQRARSVLISDPSNQRVEDAIDALLQLIPAKSAKVGYLADVSTTEDVGAVTSSAILEKLADIMRDIRSLGDLAPPGATRREAEDIQQRLISKIDAAPLPDEIKQGFSAKIETLRPGGGRSIAMSPSTPKPGDKQRKVKAGDVIFKEGMPGEEAFMIRKGAVDITVSFEGKTITIASLGPGEIFGEMALIDNLPRAAGAVAAVDSELLVVRSPPFRRRLDALSENDPILRHLIDIYVSRLRTTIRKLNE
;
A
#
# COMPACT_ATOMS: atom_id res chain seq x y z
N MET A 1 58.64 -22.92 -4.26
CA MET A 1 57.37 -23.58 -4.61
C MET A 1 56.35 -23.13 -3.60
N SER A 2 55.25 -22.52 -4.03
CA SER A 2 54.18 -22.04 -3.14
C SER A 2 53.25 -23.20 -2.76
N SER A 3 52.71 -23.18 -1.54
CA SER A 3 51.59 -24.05 -1.16
C SER A 3 50.34 -23.63 -1.94
N SER A 4 49.46 -24.58 -2.23
CA SER A 4 48.10 -24.32 -2.72
C SER A 4 47.08 -24.74 -1.67
N PHE A 5 45.92 -24.10 -1.63
CA PHE A 5 44.88 -24.33 -0.63
C PHE A 5 43.56 -24.68 -1.31
N GLU A 6 43.06 -25.90 -1.09
CA GLU A 6 41.76 -26.32 -1.58
C GLU A 6 40.68 -26.13 -0.52
N VAL A 7 39.65 -25.35 -0.82
CA VAL A 7 38.44 -25.21 0.00
C VAL A 7 37.43 -26.25 -0.48
N GLN A 8 37.09 -27.20 0.38
CA GLN A 8 36.16 -28.30 0.07
C GLN A 8 34.94 -28.26 0.98
N VAL A 9 33.77 -28.64 0.45
CA VAL A 9 32.53 -28.82 1.22
C VAL A 9 32.06 -30.26 1.14
N GLN A 10 31.44 -30.75 2.21
CA GLN A 10 30.83 -32.07 2.26
C GLN A 10 29.33 -31.96 2.00
N LEU A 11 28.84 -32.66 0.99
CA LEU A 11 27.42 -32.78 0.67
C LEU A 11 27.06 -34.26 0.59
N GLU A 12 26.10 -34.69 1.41
CA GLU A 12 25.59 -36.07 1.46
C GLU A 12 26.74 -37.08 1.63
N GLY A 13 27.70 -36.72 2.48
CA GLY A 13 28.87 -37.54 2.80
C GLY A 13 30.04 -37.44 1.80
N ARG A 14 29.91 -36.72 0.67
CA ARG A 14 30.97 -36.58 -0.34
C ARG A 14 31.62 -35.21 -0.31
N TRP A 15 32.96 -35.17 -0.35
CA TRP A 15 33.73 -33.92 -0.43
C TRP A 15 33.83 -33.43 -1.87
N GLN A 16 33.63 -32.13 -2.07
CA GLN A 16 33.75 -31.45 -3.35
C GLN A 16 34.58 -30.19 -3.20
N THR A 17 35.59 -30.00 -4.05
CA THR A 17 36.38 -28.77 -4.11
C THR A 17 35.54 -27.64 -4.68
N ARG A 18 35.39 -26.57 -3.92
CA ARG A 18 34.68 -25.35 -4.33
C ARG A 18 35.63 -24.34 -4.93
N GLU A 19 36.82 -24.25 -4.37
CA GLU A 19 37.76 -23.20 -4.71
C GLU A 19 39.19 -23.65 -4.42
N ILE A 20 40.14 -23.14 -5.21
CA ILE A 20 41.57 -23.35 -5.01
C ILE A 20 42.19 -21.96 -4.92
N ALA A 21 42.94 -21.71 -3.86
CA ALA A 21 43.59 -20.42 -3.60
C ALA A 21 45.09 -20.62 -3.36
N ASP A 22 45.87 -19.61 -3.71
CA ASP A 22 47.33 -19.59 -3.46
C ASP A 22 47.68 -18.94 -2.11
N GLU A 23 46.70 -18.29 -1.47
CA GLU A 23 46.84 -17.62 -0.18
C GLU A 23 46.02 -18.30 0.92
N LYS A 24 46.68 -18.58 2.05
CA LYS A 24 46.08 -19.28 3.19
C LYS A 24 44.94 -18.53 3.85
N GLU A 25 45.11 -17.22 4.04
CA GLU A 25 44.15 -16.38 4.76
C GLU A 25 42.82 -16.31 4.01
N PHE A 26 42.88 -16.07 2.69
CA PHE A 26 41.73 -16.11 1.81
C PHE A 26 40.98 -17.46 1.85
N ALA A 27 41.71 -18.58 1.80
CA ALA A 27 41.11 -19.91 1.87
C ALA A 27 40.40 -20.18 3.20
N LEU A 28 40.95 -19.69 4.32
CA LEU A 28 40.36 -19.81 5.65
C LEU A 28 39.11 -18.94 5.82
N ASP A 29 39.14 -17.70 5.31
CA ASP A 29 37.98 -16.80 5.32
C ASP A 29 36.84 -17.38 4.50
N ARG A 30 37.15 -17.92 3.31
CA ARG A 30 36.14 -18.57 2.47
C ARG A 30 35.58 -19.83 3.12
N GLY A 31 36.43 -20.66 3.71
CA GLY A 31 36.01 -21.84 4.45
C GLY A 31 35.10 -21.50 5.65
N THR A 32 35.37 -20.38 6.33
CA THR A 32 34.57 -19.89 7.45
C THR A 32 33.20 -19.38 6.97
N ALA A 33 33.18 -18.56 5.91
CA ALA A 33 31.95 -18.06 5.31
C ALA A 33 31.02 -19.20 4.85
N LEU A 34 31.56 -20.18 4.11
CA LEU A 34 30.79 -21.36 3.67
C LEU A 34 30.24 -22.18 4.84
N ALA A 35 30.94 -22.19 5.99
CA ALA A 35 30.47 -22.87 7.19
C ALA A 35 29.36 -22.10 7.93
N GLU A 36 29.27 -20.78 7.74
CA GLU A 36 28.20 -19.93 8.28
C GLU A 36 26.92 -20.00 7.43
N GLU A 37 27.06 -20.20 6.12
CA GLU A 37 25.92 -20.33 5.18
C GLU A 37 25.01 -21.55 5.48
N ALA A 38 25.49 -22.54 6.24
CA ALA A 38 24.73 -23.72 6.70
C ALA A 38 24.13 -24.63 5.60
N GLN A 39 24.66 -24.56 4.37
CA GLN A 39 24.17 -25.33 3.21
C GLN A 39 24.87 -26.69 2.97
N CYS A 40 25.90 -27.01 3.76
CA CYS A 40 26.68 -28.24 3.64
C CYS A 40 26.77 -28.99 4.98
N ASP A 41 27.23 -30.23 4.96
CA ASP A 41 27.39 -31.07 6.16
C ASP A 41 28.71 -30.77 6.89
N ALA A 42 29.73 -30.30 6.15
CA ALA A 42 31.01 -29.86 6.69
C ALA A 42 31.78 -29.01 5.65
N VAL A 43 32.72 -28.21 6.12
CA VAL A 43 33.69 -27.48 5.30
C VAL A 43 35.10 -27.81 5.77
N ARG A 44 36.05 -27.96 4.85
CA ARG A 44 37.48 -28.12 5.16
C ARG A 44 38.36 -27.35 4.19
N VAL A 45 39.55 -26.96 4.65
CA VAL A 45 40.61 -26.38 3.82
C VAL A 45 41.83 -27.28 3.88
N ILE A 46 42.33 -27.70 2.73
CA ILE A 46 43.50 -28.57 2.59
C ILE A 46 44.65 -27.76 2.01
N GLU A 47 45.76 -27.69 2.74
CA GLU A 47 47.02 -27.15 2.26
C GLU A 47 47.84 -28.23 1.56
N SER A 48 48.16 -28.01 0.29
CA SER A 48 49.02 -28.85 -0.55
C SER A 48 50.40 -28.19 -0.68
N ALA A 49 51.37 -28.65 0.13
CA ALA A 49 52.71 -28.10 0.19
C ALA A 49 53.73 -29.05 -0.50
N PRO A 50 54.45 -28.61 -1.55
CA PRO A 50 55.45 -29.43 -2.21
C PRO A 50 56.73 -29.54 -1.37
N LYS A 51 57.28 -30.76 -1.27
CA LYS A 51 58.55 -31.07 -0.61
C LYS A 51 59.74 -30.94 -1.56
N PRO A 52 60.96 -30.79 -1.04
CA PRO A 52 62.19 -30.75 -1.84
C PRO A 52 62.43 -32.00 -2.71
N ASP A 53 61.82 -33.14 -2.36
CA ASP A 53 61.88 -34.41 -3.10
C ASP A 53 60.84 -34.52 -4.23
N GLY A 54 60.06 -33.47 -4.47
CA GLY A 54 59.00 -33.41 -5.49
C GLY A 54 57.68 -34.04 -5.07
N THR A 55 57.57 -34.60 -3.86
CA THR A 55 56.29 -35.10 -3.32
C THR A 55 55.43 -33.97 -2.77
N ILE A 56 54.11 -34.08 -2.84
CA ILE A 56 53.18 -33.11 -2.26
C ILE A 56 52.69 -33.67 -0.92
N VAL A 57 52.72 -32.83 0.12
CA VAL A 57 52.09 -33.14 1.40
C VAL A 57 50.81 -32.34 1.52
N GLU A 58 49.70 -33.07 1.68
CA GLU A 58 48.40 -32.49 1.98
C GLU A 58 48.17 -32.46 3.49
N LYS A 59 47.71 -31.32 4.02
CA LYS A 59 47.34 -31.15 5.41
C LYS A 59 46.05 -30.36 5.51
N THR A 60 45.04 -30.91 6.20
CA THR A 60 43.85 -30.14 6.55
C THR A 60 44.21 -29.07 7.58
N VAL A 61 44.02 -27.80 7.23
CA VAL A 61 44.33 -26.63 8.08
C VAL A 61 43.09 -26.03 8.73
N PHE A 62 41.90 -26.35 8.23
CA PHE A 62 40.61 -25.99 8.80
C PHE A 62 39.60 -27.10 8.52
N GLU A 63 38.78 -27.46 9.50
CA GLU A 63 37.63 -28.34 9.32
C GLU A 63 36.54 -27.94 10.31
N LYS A 64 35.32 -27.74 9.82
CA LYS A 64 34.16 -27.41 10.63
C LYS A 64 32.98 -28.24 10.15
N LYS A 65 32.42 -29.05 11.06
CA LYS A 65 31.13 -29.69 10.83
C LYS A 65 30.05 -28.61 10.88
N VAL A 66 29.17 -28.65 9.90
CA VAL A 66 28.07 -27.72 9.76
C VAL A 66 26.81 -28.53 10.02
N ALA A 67 25.99 -28.11 10.98
CA ALA A 67 24.66 -28.67 11.12
C ALA A 67 23.83 -28.16 9.94
N ARG A 68 23.94 -28.83 8.78
CA ARG A 68 23.16 -28.53 7.59
C ARG A 68 21.72 -28.33 8.05
N LYS A 69 21.18 -27.14 7.88
CA LYS A 69 19.74 -26.93 8.10
C LYS A 69 19.06 -27.85 7.09
N LYS A 70 18.46 -28.94 7.56
CA LYS A 70 17.58 -29.74 6.71
C LYS A 70 16.54 -28.75 6.18
N ALA A 71 16.46 -28.62 4.85
CA ALA A 71 15.42 -27.81 4.24
C ALA A 71 14.09 -28.27 4.83
N THR A 72 13.33 -27.32 5.38
CA THR A 72 11.99 -27.64 5.88
C THR A 72 11.21 -28.13 4.67
N PRO A 73 10.49 -29.27 4.73
CA PRO A 73 9.74 -29.74 3.59
C PRO A 73 8.77 -28.64 3.16
N VAL A 74 8.88 -28.19 1.91
CA VAL A 74 7.92 -27.25 1.34
C VAL A 74 6.54 -27.89 1.37
N THR A 75 5.56 -27.15 1.90
CA THR A 75 4.17 -27.60 2.01
C THR A 75 3.23 -26.62 1.33
N ALA A 76 2.11 -27.14 0.83
CA ALA A 76 1.10 -26.30 0.19
C ALA A 76 0.38 -25.44 1.25
N GLN A 77 0.18 -24.17 0.95
CA GLN A 77 -0.54 -23.24 1.82
C GLN A 77 -2.05 -23.38 1.61
N GLN A 78 -2.82 -23.16 2.67
CA GLN A 78 -4.27 -23.09 2.59
C GLN A 78 -4.71 -21.77 1.94
N VAL A 79 -5.86 -21.81 1.25
CA VAL A 79 -6.51 -20.64 0.67
C VAL A 79 -8.02 -20.70 0.94
N ASP A 80 -8.65 -19.54 1.07
CA ASP A 80 -10.09 -19.45 1.37
C ASP A 80 -10.97 -19.52 0.12
N SER A 81 -10.40 -19.19 -1.04
CA SER A 81 -11.12 -19.17 -2.32
C SER A 81 -10.23 -19.61 -3.48
N ALA A 82 -10.85 -20.23 -4.47
CA ALA A 82 -10.23 -20.67 -5.71
C ALA A 82 -11.25 -20.60 -6.87
N PRO A 83 -10.91 -20.02 -8.03
CA PRO A 83 -11.78 -20.02 -9.19
C PRO A 83 -11.95 -21.45 -9.72
N LEU A 84 -13.15 -21.80 -10.22
CA LEU A 84 -13.37 -23.07 -10.89
C LEU A 84 -12.61 -23.09 -12.22
N CYS A 85 -11.78 -24.12 -12.42
CA CYS A 85 -11.04 -24.32 -13.66
C CYS A 85 -11.39 -25.69 -14.26
N GLU A 86 -11.82 -25.67 -15.52
CA GLU A 86 -12.19 -26.80 -16.37
C GLU A 86 -11.38 -26.85 -17.67
N THR A 87 -10.78 -25.72 -18.08
CA THR A 87 -9.93 -25.63 -19.29
C THR A 87 -8.58 -25.00 -18.98
N VAL A 88 -7.59 -25.21 -19.87
CA VAL A 88 -6.25 -24.63 -19.73
C VAL A 88 -6.30 -23.11 -19.72
N GLU A 89 -7.12 -22.50 -20.57
CA GLU A 89 -7.27 -21.05 -20.69
C GLU A 89 -7.73 -20.42 -19.36
N GLN A 90 -8.56 -21.14 -18.60
CA GLN A 90 -9.02 -20.71 -17.28
C GLN A 90 -7.89 -20.78 -16.24
N VAL A 91 -7.01 -21.79 -16.30
CA VAL A 91 -5.83 -21.88 -15.43
C VAL A 91 -4.87 -20.72 -15.68
N PHE A 92 -4.76 -20.26 -16.94
CA PHE A 92 -3.94 -19.11 -17.28
C PHE A 92 -4.55 -17.77 -16.83
N GLN A 93 -5.83 -17.67 -16.44
CA GLN A 93 -6.39 -16.38 -15.99
C GLN A 93 -5.76 -15.91 -14.67
N LEU A 94 -5.68 -14.59 -14.48
CA LEU A 94 -5.02 -13.99 -13.30
C LEU A 94 -5.44 -14.61 -11.98
N GLU A 95 -6.74 -14.73 -11.69
CA GLU A 95 -7.22 -15.24 -10.40
C GLU A 95 -6.78 -16.70 -10.14
N ALA A 96 -6.72 -17.52 -11.19
CA ALA A 96 -6.21 -18.89 -11.07
C ALA A 96 -4.71 -18.89 -10.79
N ARG A 97 -3.93 -18.03 -11.46
CA ARG A 97 -2.50 -17.87 -11.21
C ARG A 97 -2.22 -17.34 -9.80
N LEU A 98 -2.94 -16.33 -9.33
CA LEU A 98 -2.80 -15.82 -7.96
C LEU A 98 -3.14 -16.90 -6.91
N THR A 99 -4.20 -17.67 -7.15
CA THR A 99 -4.57 -18.80 -6.28
C THR A 99 -3.48 -19.85 -6.24
N ALA A 100 -2.97 -20.28 -7.40
CA ALA A 100 -1.86 -21.22 -7.50
C ALA A 100 -0.60 -20.67 -6.80
N GLY A 101 -0.31 -19.38 -6.95
CA GLY A 101 0.83 -18.71 -6.33
C GLY A 101 0.76 -18.70 -4.82
N ARG A 102 -0.44 -18.54 -4.24
CA ARG A 102 -0.65 -18.64 -2.80
C ARG A 102 -0.49 -20.08 -2.31
N ILE A 103 -1.10 -21.06 -2.99
CA ILE A 103 -1.00 -22.48 -2.61
C ILE A 103 0.45 -22.96 -2.69
N LEU A 104 1.16 -22.63 -3.77
CA LEU A 104 2.55 -23.03 -4.03
C LEU A 104 3.59 -22.07 -3.43
N ARG A 105 3.20 -21.13 -2.56
CA ARG A 105 4.06 -20.01 -2.12
C ARG A 105 5.43 -20.46 -1.63
N GLY A 106 5.48 -21.47 -0.74
CA GLY A 106 6.74 -21.97 -0.22
C GLY A 106 7.68 -22.54 -1.29
N TYR A 107 7.12 -23.17 -2.34
CA TYR A 107 7.91 -23.72 -3.45
C TYR A 107 8.43 -22.60 -4.35
N LEU A 108 7.55 -21.67 -4.70
CA LEU A 108 7.87 -20.54 -5.57
C LEU A 108 8.91 -19.62 -4.92
N ASP A 109 8.80 -19.34 -3.63
CA ASP A 109 9.74 -18.49 -2.91
C ASP A 109 11.12 -19.16 -2.78
N GLU A 110 11.19 -20.48 -2.55
CA GLU A 110 12.46 -21.23 -2.49
C GLU A 110 13.17 -21.28 -3.86
N GLU A 111 12.41 -21.44 -4.95
CA GLU A 111 12.96 -21.49 -6.30
C GLU A 111 13.12 -20.09 -6.94
N GLY A 112 12.65 -19.03 -6.28
CA GLY A 112 12.67 -17.67 -6.80
C GLY A 112 11.82 -17.52 -8.07
N LEU A 113 10.64 -18.15 -8.14
CA LEU A 113 9.78 -18.23 -9.31
C LEU A 113 8.45 -17.49 -9.14
N THR A 114 7.86 -17.07 -10.25
CA THR A 114 6.43 -16.72 -10.36
C THR A 114 5.64 -17.89 -10.93
N VAL A 115 4.31 -17.83 -10.85
CA VAL A 115 3.46 -18.89 -11.41
C VAL A 115 3.50 -18.84 -12.92
N SER A 116 3.55 -17.65 -13.51
CA SER A 116 3.68 -17.45 -14.94
C SER A 116 4.99 -18.05 -15.47
N GLU A 117 6.10 -17.91 -14.76
CA GLU A 117 7.37 -18.58 -15.10
C GLU A 117 7.28 -20.10 -15.00
N LEU A 118 6.69 -20.60 -13.93
CA LEU A 118 6.47 -22.04 -13.73
C LEU A 118 5.58 -22.63 -14.84
N MET A 119 4.41 -22.05 -15.09
CA MET A 119 3.39 -22.59 -15.98
C MET A 119 3.77 -22.53 -17.47
N THR A 120 4.72 -21.67 -17.83
CA THR A 120 5.14 -21.50 -19.23
C THR A 120 6.43 -22.24 -19.57
N ASP A 121 7.06 -22.90 -18.59
CA ASP A 121 8.24 -23.72 -18.81
C ASP A 121 7.96 -25.22 -18.55
N PRO A 122 8.07 -26.09 -19.58
CA PRO A 122 7.79 -27.52 -19.42
C PRO A 122 8.81 -28.23 -18.50
N GLY A 123 10.03 -27.71 -18.37
CA GLY A 123 11.05 -28.25 -17.48
C GLY A 123 10.73 -27.99 -16.01
N LEU A 124 10.30 -26.78 -15.66
CA LEU A 124 9.88 -26.41 -14.31
C LEU A 124 8.63 -27.18 -13.87
N LEU A 125 7.64 -27.31 -14.74
CA LEU A 125 6.48 -28.18 -14.48
C LEU A 125 6.91 -29.64 -14.27
N GLY A 126 7.90 -30.11 -15.04
CA GLY A 126 8.50 -31.42 -14.86
C GLY A 126 9.25 -31.60 -13.54
N LEU A 127 9.84 -30.54 -12.97
CA LEU A 127 10.46 -30.55 -11.65
C LEU A 127 9.39 -30.59 -10.55
N LEU A 128 8.35 -29.76 -10.66
CA LEU A 128 7.22 -29.76 -9.73
C LEU A 128 6.51 -31.13 -9.71
N ALA A 129 6.33 -31.75 -10.88
CA ALA A 129 5.74 -33.09 -10.99
C ALA A 129 6.54 -34.19 -10.29
N ARG A 130 7.88 -34.08 -10.26
CA ARG A 130 8.74 -35.01 -9.51
C ARG A 130 8.66 -34.81 -8.01
N HIS A 131 8.26 -33.63 -7.56
CA HIS A 131 8.04 -33.31 -6.15
C HIS A 131 6.63 -33.76 -5.73
N GLU A 132 6.33 -35.06 -5.83
CA GLU A 132 4.96 -35.62 -5.72
C GLU A 132 4.19 -35.11 -4.49
N THR A 133 4.87 -34.92 -3.36
CA THR A 133 4.26 -34.42 -2.11
C THR A 133 3.64 -33.03 -2.29
N ILE A 134 4.37 -32.06 -2.85
CA ILE A 134 3.87 -30.68 -2.94
C ILE A 134 2.77 -30.56 -4.00
N LEU A 135 2.90 -31.29 -5.10
CA LEU A 135 1.86 -31.31 -6.14
C LEU A 135 0.57 -31.91 -5.59
N THR A 136 0.66 -33.05 -4.90
CA THR A 136 -0.52 -33.72 -4.31
C THR A 136 -1.18 -32.86 -3.24
N GLN A 137 -0.38 -32.22 -2.37
CA GLN A 137 -0.92 -31.28 -1.38
C GLN A 137 -1.61 -30.08 -2.05
N SER A 138 -1.00 -29.51 -3.09
CA SER A 138 -1.55 -28.35 -3.82
C SER A 138 -2.88 -28.67 -4.49
N VAL A 139 -2.96 -29.82 -5.19
CA VAL A 139 -4.22 -30.30 -5.78
C VAL A 139 -5.25 -30.61 -4.69
N GLY A 140 -4.83 -31.16 -3.56
CA GLY A 140 -5.69 -31.40 -2.40
C GLY A 140 -6.34 -30.12 -1.87
N VAL A 141 -5.56 -29.05 -1.70
CA VAL A 141 -6.07 -27.73 -1.29
C VAL A 141 -7.05 -27.17 -2.33
N ALA A 142 -6.63 -27.06 -3.59
CA ALA A 142 -7.45 -26.48 -4.65
C ALA A 142 -8.77 -27.25 -4.87
N SER A 143 -8.71 -28.58 -4.91
CA SER A 143 -9.91 -29.42 -5.05
C SER A 143 -10.86 -29.30 -3.87
N SER A 144 -10.35 -29.21 -2.63
CA SER A 144 -11.17 -29.04 -1.43
C SER A 144 -11.94 -27.71 -1.47
N VAL A 145 -11.25 -26.63 -1.82
CA VAL A 145 -11.85 -25.29 -1.87
C VAL A 145 -12.87 -25.20 -3.01
N GLN A 146 -12.54 -25.67 -4.22
CA GLN A 146 -13.50 -25.72 -5.33
C GLN A 146 -14.71 -26.61 -5.02
N ALA A 147 -14.50 -27.78 -4.41
CA ALA A 147 -15.59 -28.67 -4.03
C ALA A 147 -16.60 -28.00 -3.11
N LYS A 148 -16.10 -27.27 -2.10
CA LYS A 148 -16.93 -26.55 -1.14
C LYS A 148 -17.66 -25.36 -1.76
N LEU A 149 -16.97 -24.55 -2.58
CA LEU A 149 -17.55 -23.32 -3.14
C LEU A 149 -18.57 -23.58 -4.25
N TYR A 150 -18.40 -24.65 -5.02
CA TYR A 150 -19.23 -24.94 -6.20
C TYR A 150 -20.13 -26.17 -6.02
N ASP A 151 -20.21 -26.73 -4.80
CA ASP A 151 -21.00 -27.92 -4.47
C ASP A 151 -20.70 -29.13 -5.38
N LEU A 152 -19.41 -29.46 -5.49
CA LEU A 152 -18.89 -30.54 -6.35
C LEU A 152 -18.18 -31.65 -5.55
N PRO A 153 -18.15 -32.91 -6.02
CA PRO A 153 -17.36 -33.96 -5.37
C PRO A 153 -15.85 -33.68 -5.44
N GLN A 154 -15.19 -33.55 -4.28
CA GLN A 154 -13.76 -33.23 -4.20
C GLN A 154 -12.86 -34.18 -5.01
N ARG A 155 -13.14 -35.49 -4.99
CA ARG A 155 -12.34 -36.48 -5.73
C ARG A 155 -12.37 -36.22 -7.24
N GLN A 156 -13.56 -36.02 -7.81
CA GLN A 156 -13.70 -35.70 -9.25
C GLN A 156 -13.00 -34.39 -9.58
N ARG A 157 -13.04 -33.44 -8.64
CA ARG A 157 -12.39 -32.14 -8.79
C ARG A 157 -10.87 -32.26 -8.80
N ALA A 158 -10.30 -33.11 -7.94
CA ALA A 158 -8.88 -33.45 -7.96
C ALA A 158 -8.47 -34.12 -9.28
N ASP A 159 -9.25 -35.08 -9.79
CA ASP A 159 -8.96 -35.78 -11.04
C ASP A 159 -8.84 -34.80 -12.23
N VAL A 160 -9.75 -33.85 -12.34
CA VAL A 160 -9.70 -32.84 -13.41
C VAL A 160 -8.58 -31.82 -13.18
N LEU A 161 -8.21 -31.48 -11.93
CA LEU A 161 -7.04 -30.61 -11.68
C LEU A 161 -5.72 -31.28 -12.08
N TYR A 162 -5.57 -32.59 -11.88
CA TYR A 162 -4.42 -33.33 -12.40
C TYR A 162 -4.40 -33.35 -13.93
N ALA A 163 -5.55 -33.57 -14.57
CA ALA A 163 -5.66 -33.50 -16.04
C ALA A 163 -5.27 -32.11 -16.57
N LEU A 164 -5.77 -31.04 -15.93
CA LEU A 164 -5.40 -29.67 -16.28
C LEU A 164 -3.91 -29.37 -16.07
N PHE A 165 -3.28 -29.93 -15.04
CA PHE A 165 -1.84 -29.80 -14.85
C PHE A 165 -1.06 -30.42 -16.02
N ASP A 166 -1.48 -31.60 -16.49
CA ASP A 166 -0.89 -32.22 -17.68
C ASP A 166 -1.17 -31.41 -18.96
N ASP A 167 -2.36 -30.85 -19.12
CA ASP A 167 -2.70 -30.01 -20.26
C ASP A 167 -1.89 -28.70 -20.27
N VAL A 168 -1.64 -28.08 -19.11
CA VAL A 168 -0.74 -26.92 -18.98
C VAL A 168 0.69 -27.29 -19.39
N LYS A 169 1.19 -28.47 -18.98
CA LYS A 169 2.50 -28.97 -19.39
C LYS A 169 2.58 -29.19 -20.90
N ASN A 170 1.53 -29.71 -21.51
CA ASN A 170 1.43 -29.90 -22.96
C ASN A 170 1.39 -28.55 -23.70
N MET A 171 0.64 -27.57 -23.19
CA MET A 171 0.61 -26.20 -23.73
C MET A 171 2.00 -25.57 -23.66
N ALA A 172 2.69 -25.62 -22.51
CA ALA A 172 4.05 -25.09 -22.37
C ALA A 172 5.04 -25.73 -23.36
N ALA A 173 4.96 -27.05 -23.55
CA ALA A 173 5.78 -27.76 -24.54
C ALA A 173 5.47 -27.35 -25.98
N ALA A 174 4.20 -27.11 -26.32
CA ALA A 174 3.79 -26.66 -27.64
C ALA A 174 4.31 -25.25 -27.97
N LEU A 175 4.35 -24.36 -26.97
CA LEU A 175 4.84 -22.99 -27.15
C LEU A 175 6.37 -22.89 -27.21
N ALA A 176 7.09 -23.84 -26.61
CA ALA A 176 8.55 -23.77 -26.42
C ALA A 176 9.34 -23.57 -27.72
N GLY A 177 8.90 -24.18 -28.83
CA GLY A 177 9.57 -24.03 -30.13
C GLY A 177 9.40 -22.65 -30.78
N THR A 178 8.31 -21.95 -30.45
CA THR A 178 7.96 -20.65 -31.05
C THR A 178 8.37 -19.48 -30.14
N LEU A 179 8.50 -19.71 -28.83
CA LEU A 179 8.86 -18.69 -27.84
C LEU A 179 10.11 -17.86 -28.22
N PRO A 180 11.21 -18.42 -28.75
CA PRO A 180 12.39 -17.62 -29.12
C PRO A 180 12.09 -16.49 -30.11
N ALA A 181 11.18 -16.69 -31.07
CA ALA A 181 10.79 -15.65 -32.02
C ALA A 181 10.05 -14.51 -31.32
N PHE A 182 9.18 -14.82 -30.36
CA PHE A 182 8.47 -13.82 -29.57
C PHE A 182 9.34 -13.11 -28.53
N LYS A 183 10.40 -13.76 -28.03
CA LYS A 183 11.45 -13.06 -27.25
C LYS A 183 12.11 -11.98 -28.09
N THR A 184 12.45 -12.27 -29.35
CA THR A 184 13.03 -11.28 -30.28
C THR A 184 12.06 -10.14 -30.55
N VAL A 185 10.79 -10.44 -30.88
CA VAL A 185 9.76 -9.41 -31.09
C VAL A 185 9.61 -8.52 -29.86
N LEU A 186 9.53 -9.10 -28.66
CA LEU A 186 9.41 -8.33 -27.42
C LEU A 186 10.63 -7.43 -27.17
N ALA A 187 11.84 -7.89 -27.52
CA ALA A 187 13.07 -7.12 -27.35
C ALA A 187 13.19 -5.97 -28.37
N GLU A 188 12.78 -6.19 -29.62
CA GLU A 188 12.94 -5.21 -30.72
C GLU A 188 11.77 -4.23 -30.83
N GLU A 189 10.54 -4.72 -30.62
CA GLU A 189 9.30 -3.97 -30.85
C GLU A 189 8.52 -3.68 -29.55
N GLY A 190 9.02 -4.15 -28.40
CA GLY A 190 8.38 -3.96 -27.11
C GLY A 190 7.06 -4.72 -26.96
N ILE A 191 6.26 -4.33 -25.97
CA ILE A 191 5.02 -5.03 -25.64
C ILE A 191 3.95 -4.90 -26.73
N ASP A 192 3.93 -3.80 -27.47
CA ASP A 192 2.96 -3.59 -28.55
C ASP A 192 3.24 -4.51 -29.74
N GLY A 193 4.52 -4.71 -30.06
CA GLY A 193 4.97 -5.71 -31.03
C GLY A 193 4.58 -7.12 -30.59
N LEU A 194 4.78 -7.46 -29.31
CA LEU A 194 4.35 -8.76 -28.77
C LEU A 194 2.84 -8.96 -28.92
N VAL A 195 2.01 -8.00 -28.50
CA VAL A 195 0.55 -8.06 -28.59
C VAL A 195 0.10 -8.23 -30.05
N SER A 196 0.74 -7.54 -30.98
CA SER A 196 0.41 -7.62 -32.41
C SER A 196 0.86 -8.95 -33.02
N GLY A 197 2.06 -9.41 -32.67
CA GLY A 197 2.65 -10.62 -33.22
C GLY A 197 1.89 -11.88 -32.82
N VAL A 198 1.40 -11.98 -31.57
CA VAL A 198 0.68 -13.20 -31.11
C VAL A 198 -0.64 -13.41 -31.84
N ALA A 199 -1.19 -12.39 -32.52
CA ALA A 199 -2.42 -12.52 -33.31
C ALA A 199 -2.30 -13.57 -34.44
N ALA A 200 -1.08 -13.85 -34.91
CA ALA A 200 -0.81 -14.88 -35.91
C ALA A 200 -0.91 -16.32 -35.38
N LEU A 201 -0.95 -16.51 -34.06
CA LEU A 201 -1.12 -17.82 -33.43
C LEU A 201 -2.60 -18.23 -33.35
N PRO A 202 -2.90 -19.54 -33.19
CA PRO A 202 -4.21 -20.02 -32.80
C PRO A 202 -4.73 -19.29 -31.56
N GLU A 203 -6.03 -18.98 -31.53
CA GLU A 203 -6.64 -18.15 -30.47
C GLU A 203 -6.34 -18.66 -29.05
N GLU A 204 -6.44 -19.97 -28.86
CA GLU A 204 -6.15 -20.68 -27.60
C GLU A 204 -4.69 -20.53 -27.12
N GLN A 205 -3.75 -20.23 -28.02
CA GLN A 205 -2.33 -20.09 -27.70
C GLN A 205 -1.90 -18.65 -27.46
N ARG A 206 -2.65 -17.65 -27.94
CA ARG A 206 -2.19 -16.25 -28.00
C ARG A 206 -1.84 -15.71 -26.62
N TYR A 207 -2.75 -15.87 -25.66
CA TYR A 207 -2.59 -15.35 -24.31
C TYR A 207 -1.48 -16.10 -23.55
N ALA A 208 -1.43 -17.43 -23.66
CA ALA A 208 -0.36 -18.22 -23.06
C ALA A 208 1.02 -17.86 -23.65
N MET A 209 1.12 -17.59 -24.96
CA MET A 209 2.36 -17.09 -25.58
C MET A 209 2.76 -15.71 -25.04
N SER A 210 1.81 -14.78 -24.87
CA SER A 210 2.10 -13.46 -24.28
C SER A 210 2.66 -13.58 -22.87
N ILE A 211 2.06 -14.44 -22.04
CA ILE A 211 2.57 -14.71 -20.68
C ILE A 211 3.95 -15.38 -20.74
N ALA A 212 4.16 -16.35 -21.63
CA ALA A 212 5.45 -17.03 -21.78
C ALA A 212 6.58 -16.07 -22.21
N ALA A 213 6.29 -15.16 -23.14
CA ALA A 213 7.26 -14.16 -23.59
C ALA A 213 7.64 -13.20 -22.44
N LEU A 214 6.67 -12.69 -21.68
CA LEU A 214 6.92 -11.81 -20.54
C LEU A 214 7.64 -12.55 -19.40
N ALA A 215 7.21 -13.76 -19.06
CA ALA A 215 7.84 -14.60 -18.05
C ALA A 215 9.29 -14.95 -18.41
N SER A 216 9.62 -15.03 -19.70
CA SER A 216 11.01 -15.26 -20.13
C SER A 216 11.95 -14.08 -19.82
N LEU A 217 11.44 -12.85 -19.67
CA LEU A 217 12.22 -11.69 -19.24
C LEU A 217 12.52 -11.71 -17.74
N THR A 218 11.54 -12.15 -16.95
CA THR A 218 11.66 -12.17 -15.49
C THR A 218 12.42 -13.39 -15.00
N ARG A 219 12.41 -14.50 -15.74
CA ARG A 219 13.12 -15.73 -15.38
C ARG A 219 14.64 -15.57 -15.26
N GLU A 220 15.22 -14.67 -16.03
CA GLU A 220 16.66 -14.39 -15.99
C GLU A 220 17.05 -13.65 -14.68
N GLU A 221 16.06 -13.19 -13.91
CA GLU A 221 16.23 -12.46 -12.65
C GLU A 221 15.75 -13.30 -11.46
N GLY A 222 16.54 -13.38 -10.38
CA GLY A 222 16.14 -14.11 -9.17
C GLY A 222 15.31 -13.28 -8.19
N GLU A 223 15.54 -11.97 -8.14
CA GLU A 223 14.93 -11.08 -7.13
C GLU A 223 13.63 -10.43 -7.64
N PRO A 224 12.57 -10.34 -6.81
CA PRO A 224 11.30 -9.72 -7.20
C PRO A 224 11.44 -8.27 -7.68
N ALA A 225 12.36 -7.49 -7.08
CA ALA A 225 12.65 -6.13 -7.51
C ALA A 225 13.10 -6.10 -8.98
N SER A 226 14.10 -6.91 -9.33
CA SER A 226 14.64 -7.00 -10.69
C SER A 226 13.59 -7.49 -11.69
N LYS A 227 12.75 -8.46 -11.32
CA LYS A 227 11.63 -8.92 -12.16
C LYS A 227 10.64 -7.80 -12.46
N MET A 228 10.25 -7.03 -11.45
CA MET A 228 9.38 -5.87 -11.63
C MET A 228 10.05 -4.80 -12.51
N GLU A 229 11.33 -4.51 -12.31
CA GLU A 229 12.08 -3.55 -13.13
C GLU A 229 12.06 -3.93 -14.62
N LYS A 230 12.29 -5.22 -14.97
CA LYS A 230 12.20 -5.70 -16.36
C LYS A 230 10.82 -5.49 -16.97
N LEU A 231 9.75 -5.74 -16.22
CA LEU A 231 8.38 -5.52 -16.70
C LEU A 231 8.07 -4.02 -16.84
N LEU A 232 8.55 -3.21 -15.90
CA LEU A 232 8.38 -1.76 -15.93
C LEU A 232 9.17 -1.10 -17.07
N ASP A 233 10.29 -1.71 -17.53
CA ASP A 233 11.08 -1.24 -18.68
C ASP A 233 10.28 -1.28 -19.99
N LEU A 234 9.26 -2.13 -20.06
CA LEU A 234 8.34 -2.21 -21.20
C LEU A 234 7.31 -1.06 -21.21
N ILE A 235 7.22 -0.27 -20.14
CA ILE A 235 6.26 0.83 -20.04
C ILE A 235 6.92 2.13 -20.51
N PRO A 236 6.49 2.71 -21.64
CA PRO A 236 7.05 3.96 -22.12
C PRO A 236 6.77 5.08 -21.11
N PRO A 237 7.78 5.91 -20.78
CA PRO A 237 7.59 6.98 -19.82
C PRO A 237 6.60 8.01 -20.35
N LYS A 238 5.58 8.33 -19.54
CA LYS A 238 4.59 9.39 -19.80
C LYS A 238 3.66 9.15 -20.99
N GLN A 239 3.54 7.92 -21.49
CA GLN A 239 2.60 7.58 -22.57
C GLN A 239 1.58 6.52 -22.08
N PRO A 240 0.29 6.66 -22.43
CA PRO A 240 -0.70 5.64 -22.12
C PRO A 240 -0.41 4.37 -22.92
N LEU A 241 -0.53 3.21 -22.27
CA LEU A 241 -0.40 1.90 -22.91
C LEU A 241 -1.71 1.53 -23.65
N PRO A 242 -1.64 0.85 -24.80
CA PRO A 242 -2.81 0.20 -25.38
C PRO A 242 -3.44 -0.82 -24.41
N THR A 243 -4.76 -1.02 -24.50
CA THR A 243 -5.52 -1.85 -23.54
C THR A 243 -4.97 -3.28 -23.35
N PRO A 244 -4.59 -4.03 -24.41
CA PRO A 244 -4.05 -5.38 -24.22
C PRO A 244 -2.70 -5.40 -23.50
N ALA A 245 -1.79 -4.49 -23.87
CA ALA A 245 -0.48 -4.35 -23.22
C ALA A 245 -0.62 -3.94 -21.74
N HIS A 246 -1.54 -3.01 -21.47
CA HIS A 246 -1.89 -2.59 -20.12
C HIS A 246 -2.36 -3.77 -19.26
N LYS A 247 -3.29 -4.60 -19.76
CA LYS A 247 -3.81 -5.76 -19.04
C LYS A 247 -2.69 -6.76 -18.72
N LEU A 248 -1.85 -7.09 -19.70
CA LEU A 248 -0.77 -8.07 -19.52
C LEU A 248 0.24 -7.63 -18.46
N LEU A 249 0.70 -6.37 -18.50
CA LEU A 249 1.67 -5.87 -17.52
C LEU A 249 1.07 -5.73 -16.13
N ASP A 250 -0.17 -5.26 -16.02
CA ASP A 250 -0.87 -5.18 -14.74
C ASP A 250 -0.97 -6.56 -14.09
N GLU A 251 -1.35 -7.58 -14.86
CA GLU A 251 -1.44 -8.95 -14.36
C GLU A 251 -0.08 -9.53 -13.95
N MET A 252 0.96 -9.39 -14.77
CA MET A 252 2.31 -9.89 -14.47
C MET A 252 2.91 -9.22 -13.22
N LEU A 253 2.79 -7.89 -13.11
CA LEU A 253 3.25 -7.15 -11.94
C LEU A 253 2.44 -7.51 -10.69
N SER A 254 1.11 -7.68 -10.83
CA SER A 254 0.26 -8.06 -9.71
C SER A 254 0.60 -9.44 -9.14
N GLU A 255 1.02 -10.38 -9.99
CA GLU A 255 1.42 -11.72 -9.55
C GLU A 255 2.68 -11.69 -8.67
N ILE A 256 3.63 -10.80 -8.98
CA ILE A 256 4.80 -10.55 -8.13
C ILE A 256 4.37 -9.84 -6.84
N LEU A 257 3.53 -8.80 -6.92
CA LEU A 257 3.06 -8.03 -5.77
C LEU A 257 2.12 -8.79 -4.83
N ASP A 258 1.52 -9.90 -5.27
CA ASP A 258 0.70 -10.76 -4.40
C ASP A 258 1.57 -11.61 -3.44
N SER A 259 2.89 -11.65 -3.65
CA SER A 259 3.84 -12.31 -2.75
C SER A 259 4.36 -11.38 -1.66
N GLY A 260 4.67 -11.94 -0.49
CA GLY A 260 5.30 -11.19 0.60
C GLY A 260 6.65 -10.57 0.18
N ASP A 261 7.45 -11.31 -0.60
CA ASP A 261 8.73 -10.82 -1.11
C ASP A 261 8.59 -9.75 -2.18
N GLY A 262 7.56 -9.81 -3.02
CA GLY A 262 7.23 -8.75 -3.96
C GLY A 262 6.91 -7.45 -3.25
N VAL A 263 6.06 -7.48 -2.22
CA VAL A 263 5.76 -6.28 -1.44
C VAL A 263 7.00 -5.80 -0.65
N ARG A 264 7.79 -6.71 -0.06
CA ARG A 264 9.05 -6.35 0.61
C ARG A 264 10.03 -5.67 -0.33
N ALA A 265 10.14 -6.12 -1.58
CA ALA A 265 10.99 -5.49 -2.59
C ALA A 265 10.58 -4.04 -2.89
N VAL A 266 9.28 -3.73 -2.86
CA VAL A 266 8.76 -2.36 -3.00
C VAL A 266 8.99 -1.52 -1.74
N LEU A 267 8.80 -2.11 -0.57
CA LEU A 267 8.93 -1.42 0.72
C LEU A 267 10.38 -1.11 1.08
N GLY A 268 11.32 -2.01 0.80
CA GLY A 268 12.65 -1.96 1.38
C GLY A 268 12.60 -2.07 2.91
N HIS A 269 13.56 -1.44 3.58
CA HIS A 269 13.60 -1.42 5.05
C HIS A 269 12.56 -0.44 5.63
N GLN A 270 11.73 -0.92 6.56
CA GLN A 270 10.74 -0.13 7.28
C GLN A 270 10.96 -0.24 8.78
N SER A 271 10.75 0.86 9.52
CA SER A 271 10.89 0.88 10.98
C SER A 271 9.84 0.01 11.66
N ASP A 272 8.63 0.00 11.14
CA ASP A 272 7.46 -0.62 11.74
C ASP A 272 6.36 -0.89 10.69
N LEU A 273 5.28 -1.55 11.13
CA LEU A 273 4.17 -1.95 10.26
C LEU A 273 3.35 -0.74 9.81
N ALA A 274 3.16 0.26 10.67
CA ALA A 274 2.46 1.50 10.32
C ALA A 274 3.14 2.20 9.13
N SER A 275 4.46 2.35 9.18
CA SER A 275 5.26 2.96 8.10
C SER A 275 5.12 2.18 6.79
N ALA A 276 5.16 0.85 6.87
CA ALA A 276 4.95 -0.01 5.71
C ALA A 276 3.53 0.17 5.10
N VAL A 277 2.48 0.20 5.93
CA VAL A 277 1.10 0.43 5.48
C VAL A 277 0.95 1.81 4.84
N MET A 278 1.53 2.86 5.44
CA MET A 278 1.49 4.21 4.87
C MET A 278 2.18 4.29 3.52
N VAL A 279 3.31 3.61 3.34
CA VAL A 279 4.00 3.54 2.04
C VAL A 279 3.14 2.87 0.97
N VAL A 280 2.59 1.69 1.27
CA VAL A 280 1.74 0.96 0.30
C VAL A 280 0.45 1.73 0.02
N SER A 281 -0.17 2.32 1.04
CA SER A 281 -1.36 3.18 0.88
C SER A 281 -1.08 4.38 -0.01
N GLY A 282 0.05 5.07 0.22
CA GLY A 282 0.51 6.16 -0.62
C GLY A 282 0.74 5.73 -2.07
N LEU A 283 1.29 4.52 -2.28
CA LEU A 283 1.52 3.98 -3.60
C LEU A 283 0.18 3.71 -4.31
N VAL A 284 -0.72 2.98 -3.66
CA VAL A 284 -2.06 2.64 -4.18
C VAL A 284 -2.94 3.87 -4.41
N SER A 285 -2.79 4.95 -3.65
CA SER A 285 -3.52 6.20 -3.87
C SER A 285 -2.87 7.12 -4.90
N GLY A 286 -1.63 6.84 -5.32
CA GLY A 286 -0.82 7.74 -6.14
C GLY A 286 -0.32 8.99 -5.39
N LYS A 287 -0.44 9.03 -4.05
CA LYS A 287 -0.06 10.16 -3.19
C LYS A 287 1.29 9.98 -2.48
N LEU A 288 2.00 8.89 -2.75
CA LEU A 288 3.31 8.62 -2.15
C LEU A 288 4.31 9.73 -2.49
N ASN A 289 5.14 10.11 -1.51
CA ASN A 289 6.33 10.92 -1.73
C ASN A 289 7.57 10.04 -1.48
N PRO A 290 8.18 9.44 -2.53
CA PRO A 290 9.30 8.53 -2.36
C PRO A 290 10.52 9.22 -1.73
N SER A 291 11.12 8.59 -0.72
CA SER A 291 12.37 9.10 -0.13
C SER A 291 13.56 8.84 -1.04
N ALA A 292 14.66 9.59 -0.88
CA ALA A 292 15.91 9.32 -1.63
C ALA A 292 16.54 7.95 -1.34
N LYS A 293 16.15 7.28 -0.23
CA LYS A 293 16.61 5.94 0.16
C LYS A 293 15.63 4.83 -0.22
N ALA A 294 14.51 5.18 -0.87
CA ALA A 294 13.53 4.23 -1.35
C ALA A 294 14.16 3.28 -2.39
N PRO A 295 13.73 2.00 -2.45
CA PRO A 295 14.05 1.13 -3.57
C PRO A 295 13.64 1.78 -4.91
N THR A 296 14.46 1.61 -5.95
CA THR A 296 14.18 2.15 -7.31
C THR A 296 12.79 1.76 -7.81
N VAL A 297 12.42 0.50 -7.60
CA VAL A 297 11.14 -0.07 -8.04
C VAL A 297 9.94 0.66 -7.44
N GLN A 298 10.06 1.17 -6.21
CA GLN A 298 9.02 1.94 -5.54
C GLN A 298 8.72 3.25 -6.29
N GLY A 299 9.77 3.98 -6.68
CA GLY A 299 9.66 5.24 -7.42
C GLY A 299 9.09 5.03 -8.84
N ARG A 300 9.46 3.92 -9.48
CA ARG A 300 8.93 3.54 -10.80
C ARG A 300 7.45 3.16 -10.73
N LEU A 301 7.07 2.29 -9.80
CA LEU A 301 5.66 1.94 -9.58
C LEU A 301 4.81 3.16 -9.26
N HIS A 302 5.33 4.07 -8.42
CA HIS A 302 4.64 5.34 -8.14
C HIS A 302 4.40 6.15 -9.40
N SER A 303 5.41 6.28 -10.26
CA SER A 303 5.30 6.99 -11.53
C SER A 303 4.28 6.34 -12.47
N VAL A 304 4.26 5.01 -12.52
CA VAL A 304 3.31 4.23 -13.34
C VAL A 304 1.89 4.37 -12.81
N PHE A 305 1.64 4.20 -11.51
CA PHE A 305 0.30 4.31 -10.91
C PHE A 305 -0.30 5.72 -10.98
N ARG A 306 0.50 6.75 -11.25
CA ARG A 306 -0.06 8.10 -11.50
C ARG A 306 -0.69 8.25 -12.88
N ILE A 307 -0.32 7.38 -13.82
CA ILE A 307 -0.73 7.46 -15.23
C ILE A 307 -1.66 6.30 -15.58
N HIS A 308 -1.36 5.11 -15.07
CA HIS A 308 -2.06 3.88 -15.40
C HIS A 308 -2.92 3.40 -14.21
N PRO A 309 -4.15 2.94 -14.45
CA PRO A 309 -5.03 2.47 -13.39
C PRO A 309 -4.49 1.20 -12.71
N PHE A 310 -3.94 0.24 -13.46
CA PHE A 310 -3.37 -1.03 -12.94
C PHE A 310 -4.19 -1.65 -11.78
N PRO A 311 -5.48 -1.96 -12.01
CA PRO A 311 -6.38 -2.46 -10.97
C PRO A 311 -5.90 -3.75 -10.31
N ALA A 312 -5.24 -4.66 -11.03
CA ALA A 312 -4.76 -5.92 -10.46
C ALA A 312 -3.62 -5.65 -9.45
N CYS A 313 -2.64 -4.81 -9.81
CA CYS A 313 -1.57 -4.41 -8.91
C CYS A 313 -2.10 -3.72 -7.65
N ARG A 314 -3.04 -2.78 -7.82
CA ARG A 314 -3.68 -2.11 -6.67
C ARG A 314 -4.46 -3.10 -5.81
N GLY A 315 -5.14 -4.07 -6.42
CA GLY A 315 -5.82 -5.16 -5.72
C GLY A 315 -4.87 -5.97 -4.84
N ALA A 316 -3.72 -6.38 -5.37
CA ALA A 316 -2.70 -7.11 -4.62
C ALA A 316 -2.17 -6.31 -3.42
N LEU A 317 -1.85 -5.03 -3.63
CA LEU A 317 -1.37 -4.14 -2.57
C LEU A 317 -2.45 -3.84 -1.51
N ASN A 318 -3.71 -3.66 -1.91
CA ASN A 318 -4.83 -3.48 -0.97
C ASN A 318 -5.10 -4.73 -0.14
N ARG A 319 -4.95 -5.92 -0.74
CA ARG A 319 -5.01 -7.20 -0.01
C ARG A 319 -3.90 -7.26 1.03
N TRP A 320 -2.68 -6.86 0.68
CA TRP A 320 -1.57 -6.77 1.63
C TRP A 320 -1.87 -5.79 2.78
N ILE A 321 -2.39 -4.59 2.49
CA ILE A 321 -2.81 -3.63 3.54
C ILE A 321 -3.85 -4.27 4.48
N SER A 322 -4.87 -4.93 3.91
CA SER A 322 -5.92 -5.59 4.69
C SER A 322 -5.35 -6.68 5.61
N LEU A 323 -4.45 -7.53 5.10
CA LEU A 323 -3.79 -8.57 5.87
C LEU A 323 -2.87 -7.99 6.96
N ALA A 324 -2.14 -6.91 6.66
CA ALA A 324 -1.29 -6.22 7.62
C ALA A 324 -2.10 -5.66 8.80
N LEU A 325 -3.21 -4.97 8.51
CA LEU A 325 -4.08 -4.38 9.54
C LEU A 325 -4.78 -5.44 10.40
N ASN A 326 -5.18 -6.56 9.80
CA ASN A 326 -5.79 -7.68 10.53
C ASN A 326 -4.78 -8.59 11.25
N SER A 327 -3.48 -8.36 11.07
CA SER A 327 -2.45 -9.16 11.74
C SER A 327 -2.40 -8.89 13.24
N LEU A 328 -1.89 -9.86 14.01
CA LEU A 328 -1.63 -9.70 15.45
C LEU A 328 -0.36 -8.88 15.74
N ALA A 329 0.41 -8.51 14.71
CA ALA A 329 1.62 -7.72 14.90
C ALA A 329 1.25 -6.29 15.33
N PRO A 330 1.99 -5.68 16.28
CA PRO A 330 1.78 -4.30 16.65
C PRO A 330 2.13 -3.36 15.49
N LEU A 331 1.43 -2.23 15.40
CA LEU A 331 1.65 -1.19 14.38
C LEU A 331 3.01 -0.53 14.56
N THR A 332 3.46 -0.37 15.80
CA THR A 332 4.75 0.18 16.20
C THR A 332 5.53 -0.83 17.03
N ARG A 333 6.85 -0.66 17.13
CA ARG A 333 7.67 -1.51 18.03
C ARG A 333 7.43 -1.21 19.52
N GLU A 334 7.00 0.00 19.84
CA GLU A 334 6.88 0.50 21.21
C GLU A 334 5.54 0.13 21.88
N GLY A 335 4.47 -0.08 21.10
CA GLY A 335 3.15 -0.43 21.62
C GLY A 335 2.42 0.74 22.31
N GLY A 336 1.25 0.49 22.91
CA GLY A 336 0.57 1.45 23.80
C GLY A 336 0.00 2.69 23.09
N GLU A 337 0.19 3.88 23.67
CA GLU A 337 -0.29 5.16 23.10
C GLU A 337 0.28 5.42 21.69
N GLN A 338 1.49 4.93 21.41
CA GLN A 338 2.10 5.01 20.09
C GLN A 338 1.33 4.19 19.05
N GLU A 339 0.64 3.10 19.43
CA GLU A 339 -0.24 2.39 18.48
C GLU A 339 -1.46 3.24 18.09
N GLN A 340 -2.02 3.99 19.04
CA GLN A 340 -3.16 4.88 18.74
C GLN A 340 -2.74 5.98 17.79
N SER A 341 -1.61 6.66 18.06
CA SER A 341 -1.07 7.68 17.16
C SER A 341 -0.76 7.09 15.77
N ALA A 342 -0.11 5.92 15.73
CA ALA A 342 0.23 5.27 14.47
C ALA A 342 -1.01 4.85 13.67
N LEU A 343 -2.08 4.40 14.33
CA LEU A 343 -3.34 4.08 13.66
C LEU A 343 -4.00 5.33 13.08
N VAL A 344 -3.93 6.47 13.77
CA VAL A 344 -4.41 7.76 13.24
C VAL A 344 -3.62 8.17 11.99
N ASP A 345 -2.29 8.02 12.02
CA ASP A 345 -1.44 8.32 10.86
C ASP A 345 -1.71 7.38 9.68
N VAL A 346 -1.89 6.09 9.97
CA VAL A 346 -2.29 5.08 8.98
C VAL A 346 -3.64 5.44 8.37
N LEU A 347 -4.66 5.74 9.18
CA LEU A 347 -5.97 6.17 8.69
C LEU A 347 -5.83 7.40 7.80
N ALA A 348 -5.10 8.42 8.24
CA ALA A 348 -4.88 9.65 7.49
C ALA A 348 -4.22 9.37 6.11
N SER A 349 -3.26 8.44 6.06
CA SER A 349 -2.61 8.03 4.81
C SER A 349 -3.55 7.28 3.85
N MET A 350 -4.65 6.73 4.36
CA MET A 350 -5.63 5.95 3.60
C MET A 350 -6.83 6.78 3.13
N LEU A 351 -6.98 8.02 3.60
CA LEU A 351 -8.10 8.89 3.26
C LEU A 351 -8.14 9.24 1.76
N MET A 352 -9.30 8.98 1.17
CA MET A 352 -9.72 9.42 -0.16
C MET A 352 -10.92 10.36 0.00
N ASP A 353 -11.23 11.13 -1.04
CA ASP A 353 -12.36 12.06 -0.98
C ASP A 353 -13.71 11.34 -0.86
N ASP A 354 -13.78 10.07 -1.25
CA ASP A 354 -14.97 9.21 -1.27
C ASP A 354 -14.82 7.94 -0.42
N GLY A 355 -13.95 7.96 0.60
CA GLY A 355 -13.81 6.87 1.57
C GLY A 355 -12.37 6.59 1.95
N LEU A 356 -12.04 5.32 2.04
CA LEU A 356 -10.67 4.84 2.26
C LEU A 356 -10.13 4.15 1.01
N THR A 357 -8.81 4.20 0.83
CA THR A 357 -8.15 3.39 -0.19
C THR A 357 -8.40 1.89 0.06
N GLY A 358 -8.56 1.12 -1.01
CA GLY A 358 -8.79 -0.33 -0.94
C GLY A 358 -10.22 -0.77 -0.66
N GLY A 359 -11.16 0.16 -0.47
CA GLY A 359 -12.59 -0.15 -0.49
C GLY A 359 -13.06 -0.99 0.71
N PRO A 360 -14.06 -1.86 0.52
CA PRO A 360 -14.68 -2.65 1.59
C PRO A 360 -13.72 -3.42 2.49
N THR A 361 -12.83 -4.24 1.91
CA THR A 361 -11.97 -5.15 2.69
C THR A 361 -11.00 -4.38 3.56
N THR A 362 -10.42 -3.32 3.02
CA THR A 362 -9.48 -2.46 3.74
C THR A 362 -10.19 -1.62 4.80
N SER A 363 -11.43 -1.17 4.52
CA SER A 363 -12.26 -0.44 5.48
C SER A 363 -12.70 -1.31 6.65
N ALA A 364 -13.04 -2.58 6.42
CA ALA A 364 -13.29 -3.53 7.50
C ALA A 364 -12.02 -3.80 8.31
N ALA A 365 -10.88 -4.03 7.65
CA ALA A 365 -9.60 -4.32 8.33
C ALA A 365 -9.15 -3.19 9.27
N ILE A 366 -9.24 -1.92 8.84
CA ILE A 366 -8.92 -0.80 9.73
C ILE A 366 -9.94 -0.64 10.87
N THR A 367 -11.20 -1.02 10.65
CA THR A 367 -12.25 -1.02 11.69
C THR A 367 -11.95 -2.07 12.76
N GLN A 368 -11.58 -3.28 12.35
CA GLN A 368 -11.15 -4.34 13.27
C GLN A 368 -9.90 -3.91 14.05
N ARG A 369 -8.94 -3.25 13.40
CA ARG A 369 -7.74 -2.74 14.06
C ARG A 369 -8.06 -1.60 15.04
N ALA A 370 -8.96 -0.69 14.67
CA ALA A 370 -9.43 0.38 15.54
C ALA A 370 -10.14 -0.16 16.78
N ARG A 371 -10.91 -1.24 16.63
CA ARG A 371 -11.57 -1.92 17.74
C ARG A 371 -10.59 -2.39 18.81
N SER A 372 -9.43 -2.93 18.42
CA SER A 372 -8.40 -3.38 19.37
C SER A 372 -7.53 -2.25 19.93
N VAL A 373 -7.32 -1.17 19.16
CA VAL A 373 -6.33 -0.12 19.49
C VAL A 373 -6.95 1.12 20.16
N LEU A 374 -8.12 1.57 19.68
CA LEU A 374 -8.74 2.82 20.13
C LEU A 374 -9.71 2.63 21.31
N ILE A 375 -10.19 1.40 21.53
CA ILE A 375 -11.17 1.13 22.59
C ILE A 375 -10.44 0.69 23.87
N SER A 376 -10.47 1.57 24.87
CA SER A 376 -9.71 1.43 26.12
C SER A 376 -10.16 0.28 27.04
N ASP A 377 -11.38 -0.24 26.87
CA ASP A 377 -11.90 -1.38 27.64
C ASP A 377 -11.87 -2.67 26.79
N PRO A 378 -10.90 -3.58 27.02
CA PRO A 378 -10.81 -4.85 26.30
C PRO A 378 -12.03 -5.76 26.49
N SER A 379 -12.81 -5.57 27.55
CA SER A 379 -14.00 -6.38 27.84
C SER A 379 -15.25 -5.92 27.09
N ASN A 380 -15.21 -4.73 26.47
CA ASN A 380 -16.33 -4.12 25.77
C ASN A 380 -15.88 -3.45 24.46
N GLN A 381 -15.14 -4.19 23.62
CA GLN A 381 -14.69 -3.71 22.32
C GLN A 381 -15.75 -3.96 21.24
N ARG A 382 -16.82 -3.17 21.26
CA ARG A 382 -17.85 -3.27 20.22
C ARG A 382 -17.37 -2.72 18.90
N VAL A 383 -17.91 -3.26 17.82
CA VAL A 383 -17.58 -2.82 16.45
C VAL A 383 -18.13 -1.42 16.19
N GLU A 384 -19.28 -1.09 16.74
CA GLU A 384 -19.91 0.23 16.61
C GLU A 384 -19.08 1.34 17.23
N ASP A 385 -18.44 1.09 18.38
CA ASP A 385 -17.57 2.06 19.04
C ASP A 385 -16.32 2.36 18.21
N ALA A 386 -15.79 1.34 17.53
CA ALA A 386 -14.66 1.51 16.60
C ALA A 386 -15.06 2.34 15.36
N ILE A 387 -16.26 2.10 14.81
CA ILE A 387 -16.82 2.92 13.73
C ILE A 387 -16.96 4.38 14.19
N ASP A 388 -17.47 4.62 15.40
CA ASP A 388 -17.61 5.96 15.95
C ASP A 388 -16.27 6.67 16.15
N ALA A 389 -15.27 5.99 16.70
CA ALA A 389 -13.92 6.53 16.83
C ALA A 389 -13.32 6.91 15.46
N LEU A 390 -13.46 6.05 14.46
CA LEU A 390 -12.98 6.34 13.10
C LEU A 390 -13.74 7.50 12.44
N LEU A 391 -15.06 7.57 12.58
CA LEU A 391 -15.86 8.68 12.05
C LEU A 391 -15.51 10.03 12.68
N GLN A 392 -15.01 10.07 13.91
CA GLN A 392 -14.50 11.30 14.52
C GLN A 392 -13.16 11.75 13.92
N LEU A 393 -12.33 10.80 13.48
CA LEU A 393 -11.03 11.06 12.88
C LEU A 393 -11.12 11.39 11.38
N ILE A 394 -12.14 10.90 10.67
CA ILE A 394 -12.35 11.20 9.25
C ILE A 394 -12.89 12.65 9.13
N PRO A 395 -12.22 13.57 8.40
CA PRO A 395 -12.65 14.96 8.36
C PRO A 395 -13.79 15.22 7.35
N ALA A 396 -13.72 14.62 6.15
CA ALA A 396 -14.63 14.92 5.05
C ALA A 396 -15.94 14.10 5.16
N LYS A 397 -17.10 14.76 5.00
CA LYS A 397 -18.42 14.09 5.04
C LYS A 397 -18.56 13.03 3.96
N SER A 398 -18.08 13.34 2.76
CA SER A 398 -18.00 12.41 1.62
C SER A 398 -17.18 11.16 1.96
N ALA A 399 -16.00 11.34 2.56
CA ALA A 399 -15.19 10.22 3.02
C ALA A 399 -15.89 9.37 4.10
N LYS A 400 -16.63 10.00 5.03
CA LYS A 400 -17.44 9.25 6.02
C LYS A 400 -18.54 8.41 5.37
N VAL A 401 -19.27 8.98 4.41
CA VAL A 401 -20.32 8.26 3.66
C VAL A 401 -19.70 7.10 2.90
N GLY A 402 -18.60 7.34 2.20
CA GLY A 402 -17.89 6.31 1.45
C GLY A 402 -17.36 5.17 2.32
N TYR A 403 -16.78 5.49 3.48
CA TYR A 403 -16.33 4.51 4.46
C TYR A 403 -17.50 3.66 4.99
N LEU A 404 -18.62 4.28 5.39
CA LEU A 404 -19.79 3.56 5.89
C LEU A 404 -20.43 2.68 4.81
N ALA A 405 -20.50 3.17 3.57
CA ALA A 405 -20.96 2.37 2.43
C ALA A 405 -20.05 1.15 2.19
N ASP A 406 -18.73 1.34 2.19
CA ASP A 406 -17.76 0.26 2.03
C ASP A 406 -17.91 -0.80 3.15
N VAL A 407 -17.89 -0.36 4.41
CA VAL A 407 -18.00 -1.25 5.57
C VAL A 407 -19.33 -2.02 5.57
N SER A 408 -20.43 -1.39 5.13
CA SER A 408 -21.74 -2.05 5.07
C SER A 408 -21.76 -3.30 4.18
N THR A 409 -20.87 -3.40 3.20
CA THR A 409 -20.78 -4.53 2.26
C THR A 409 -20.06 -5.75 2.84
N THR A 410 -19.47 -5.64 4.03
CA THR A 410 -18.60 -6.68 4.61
C THR A 410 -19.34 -7.58 5.60
N GLU A 411 -19.02 -8.88 5.60
CA GLU A 411 -19.66 -9.85 6.50
C GLU A 411 -19.21 -9.70 7.96
N ASP A 412 -17.96 -9.31 8.20
CA ASP A 412 -17.34 -9.26 9.52
C ASP A 412 -17.70 -7.99 10.31
N VAL A 413 -17.93 -6.87 9.61
CA VAL A 413 -18.31 -5.58 10.23
C VAL A 413 -19.74 -5.19 9.84
N GLY A 414 -20.04 -5.17 8.55
CA GLY A 414 -21.31 -4.67 8.01
C GLY A 414 -22.53 -5.48 8.45
N ALA A 415 -22.47 -6.81 8.36
CA ALA A 415 -23.60 -7.68 8.74
C ALA A 415 -23.97 -7.54 10.23
N VAL A 416 -22.99 -7.31 11.10
CA VAL A 416 -23.17 -7.20 12.56
C VAL A 416 -23.70 -5.81 12.96
N THR A 417 -23.40 -4.76 12.18
CA THR A 417 -23.66 -3.35 12.56
C THR A 417 -24.59 -2.62 11.59
N SER A 418 -25.34 -3.36 10.77
CA SER A 418 -26.18 -2.83 9.68
C SER A 418 -27.12 -1.68 10.09
N SER A 419 -27.82 -1.82 11.22
CA SER A 419 -28.72 -0.77 11.74
C SER A 419 -27.98 0.50 12.18
N ALA A 420 -26.87 0.33 12.90
CA ALA A 420 -26.04 1.45 13.36
C ALA A 420 -25.37 2.18 12.19
N ILE A 421 -24.91 1.45 11.17
CA ILE A 421 -24.36 2.03 9.94
C ILE A 421 -25.43 2.88 9.23
N LEU A 422 -26.66 2.35 9.11
CA LEU A 422 -27.75 3.05 8.44
C LEU A 422 -28.13 4.35 9.16
N GLU A 423 -28.19 4.33 10.50
CA GLU A 423 -28.46 5.52 11.31
C GLU A 423 -27.39 6.60 11.10
N LYS A 424 -26.11 6.22 11.19
CA LYS A 424 -24.97 7.13 10.98
C LYS A 424 -24.93 7.69 9.55
N LEU A 425 -25.22 6.85 8.55
CA LEU A 425 -25.37 7.28 7.15
C LEU A 425 -26.49 8.32 7.02
N ALA A 426 -27.67 8.06 7.58
CA ALA A 426 -28.79 8.97 7.51
C ALA A 426 -28.49 10.34 8.15
N ASP A 427 -27.77 10.36 9.27
CA ASP A 427 -27.36 11.59 9.95
C ASP A 427 -26.35 12.40 9.13
N ILE A 428 -25.28 11.77 8.62
CA ILE A 428 -24.31 12.47 7.77
C ILE A 428 -24.97 12.96 6.48
N MET A 429 -25.82 12.12 5.88
CA MET A 429 -26.57 12.49 4.68
C MET A 429 -27.47 13.69 4.93
N ARG A 430 -28.10 13.85 6.10
CA ARG A 430 -28.91 15.02 6.46
C ARG A 430 -28.12 16.33 6.40
N ASP A 431 -26.84 16.27 6.77
CA ASP A 431 -25.94 17.43 6.83
C ASP A 431 -25.28 17.79 5.49
N ILE A 432 -25.42 16.96 4.46
CA ILE A 432 -24.97 17.26 3.09
C ILE A 432 -26.10 18.03 2.38
N ARG A 433 -25.82 19.28 1.99
CA ARG A 433 -26.83 20.21 1.44
C ARG A 433 -26.44 20.75 0.07
N SER A 434 -25.16 20.71 -0.28
CA SER A 434 -24.63 21.24 -1.53
C SER A 434 -23.48 20.37 -2.04
N LEU A 435 -23.13 20.55 -3.32
CA LEU A 435 -21.98 19.88 -3.92
C LEU A 435 -20.66 20.24 -3.21
N GLY A 436 -20.58 21.44 -2.61
CA GLY A 436 -19.42 21.88 -1.83
C GLY A 436 -19.27 21.16 -0.49
N ASP A 437 -20.30 20.48 0.02
CA ASP A 437 -20.19 19.65 1.23
C ASP A 437 -19.50 18.30 0.96
N LEU A 438 -19.41 17.90 -0.31
CA LEU A 438 -18.78 16.64 -0.73
C LEU A 438 -17.29 16.78 -1.05
N ALA A 439 -16.86 17.98 -1.42
CA ALA A 439 -15.51 18.19 -1.93
C ALA A 439 -14.63 18.93 -0.92
N PRO A 440 -13.31 18.70 -0.91
CA PRO A 440 -12.41 19.45 -0.05
C PRO A 440 -12.43 20.95 -0.42
N PRO A 441 -12.09 21.85 0.53
CA PRO A 441 -12.01 23.28 0.26
C PRO A 441 -11.07 23.59 -0.92
N GLY A 442 -11.55 24.38 -1.86
CA GLY A 442 -10.77 24.74 -3.07
C GLY A 442 -10.87 23.75 -4.22
N ALA A 443 -11.58 22.62 -4.06
CA ALA A 443 -11.88 21.71 -5.15
C ALA A 443 -12.64 22.41 -6.29
N THR A 444 -12.26 22.08 -7.52
CA THR A 444 -12.97 22.49 -8.72
C THR A 444 -14.34 21.84 -8.77
N ARG A 445 -15.27 22.46 -9.52
CA ARG A 445 -16.59 21.88 -9.77
C ARG A 445 -16.49 20.46 -10.32
N ARG A 446 -15.55 20.22 -11.23
CA ARG A 446 -15.34 18.90 -11.85
C ARG A 446 -14.92 17.87 -10.81
N GLU A 447 -13.96 18.19 -9.95
CA GLU A 447 -13.55 17.29 -8.87
C GLU A 447 -14.72 16.97 -7.91
N ALA A 448 -15.56 17.96 -7.62
CA ALA A 448 -16.74 17.76 -6.78
C ALA A 448 -17.81 16.87 -7.46
N GLU A 449 -18.04 17.05 -8.76
CA GLU A 449 -18.89 16.17 -9.58
C GLU A 449 -18.30 14.75 -9.67
N ASP A 450 -16.98 14.60 -9.77
CA ASP A 450 -16.31 13.30 -9.78
C ASP A 450 -16.48 12.57 -8.43
N ILE A 451 -16.37 13.28 -7.30
CA ILE A 451 -16.63 12.71 -5.96
C ILE A 451 -18.11 12.31 -5.84
N GLN A 452 -19.03 13.15 -6.31
CA GLN A 452 -20.46 12.88 -6.31
C GLN A 452 -20.77 11.55 -7.04
N GLN A 453 -20.21 11.34 -8.23
CA GLN A 453 -20.42 10.10 -9.00
C GLN A 453 -19.86 8.86 -8.29
N ARG A 454 -18.66 8.96 -7.70
CA ARG A 454 -18.06 7.83 -6.96
C ARG A 454 -18.89 7.46 -5.73
N LEU A 455 -19.43 8.44 -5.00
CA LEU A 455 -20.29 8.19 -3.84
C LEU A 455 -21.62 7.54 -4.22
N ILE A 456 -22.26 7.99 -5.31
CA ILE A 456 -23.48 7.34 -5.83
C ILE A 456 -23.18 5.87 -6.14
N SER A 457 -22.10 5.59 -6.86
CA SER A 457 -21.71 4.22 -7.17
C SER A 457 -21.47 3.36 -5.93
N LYS A 458 -20.87 3.91 -4.87
CA LYS A 458 -20.64 3.19 -3.60
C LYS A 458 -21.94 2.91 -2.85
N ILE A 459 -22.83 3.89 -2.75
CA ILE A 459 -24.14 3.71 -2.13
C ILE A 459 -24.96 2.70 -2.91
N ASP A 460 -24.90 2.75 -4.24
CA ASP A 460 -25.62 1.80 -5.08
C ASP A 460 -25.10 0.37 -4.96
N ALA A 461 -23.82 0.18 -4.60
CA ALA A 461 -23.24 -1.13 -4.32
C ALA A 461 -23.50 -1.62 -2.88
N ALA A 462 -23.90 -0.73 -1.96
CA ALA A 462 -24.11 -1.07 -0.56
C ALA A 462 -25.37 -1.94 -0.37
N PRO A 463 -25.36 -2.94 0.53
CA PRO A 463 -26.52 -3.79 0.84
C PRO A 463 -27.54 -3.05 1.72
N LEU A 464 -28.03 -1.91 1.25
CA LEU A 464 -29.04 -1.08 1.89
C LEU A 464 -30.43 -1.37 1.29
N PRO A 465 -31.54 -1.14 2.03
CA PRO A 465 -32.88 -1.22 1.47
C PRO A 465 -33.03 -0.33 0.22
N ASP A 466 -33.63 -0.86 -0.85
CA ASP A 466 -33.69 -0.18 -2.16
C ASP A 466 -34.26 1.24 -2.09
N GLU A 467 -35.31 1.46 -1.28
CA GLU A 467 -35.92 2.78 -1.10
C GLU A 467 -34.94 3.79 -0.50
N ILE A 468 -34.14 3.35 0.48
CA ILE A 468 -33.13 4.19 1.13
C ILE A 468 -31.99 4.48 0.16
N LYS A 469 -31.51 3.44 -0.54
CA LYS A 469 -30.46 3.55 -1.54
C LYS A 469 -30.83 4.56 -2.62
N GLN A 470 -32.01 4.41 -3.22
CA GLN A 470 -32.53 5.34 -4.22
C GLN A 470 -32.71 6.75 -3.65
N GLY A 471 -33.21 6.89 -2.42
CA GLY A 471 -33.35 8.18 -1.75
C GLY A 471 -32.01 8.90 -1.54
N PHE A 472 -30.98 8.17 -1.09
CA PHE A 472 -29.64 8.72 -0.91
C PHE A 472 -28.96 9.06 -2.24
N SER A 473 -29.00 8.16 -3.22
CA SER A 473 -28.43 8.39 -4.55
C SER A 473 -29.10 9.59 -5.24
N ALA A 474 -30.43 9.68 -5.22
CA ALA A 474 -31.17 10.82 -5.78
C ALA A 474 -30.87 12.13 -5.04
N LYS A 475 -30.72 12.10 -3.71
CA LYS A 475 -30.32 13.28 -2.94
C LYS A 475 -28.93 13.75 -3.38
N ILE A 476 -27.96 12.85 -3.49
CA ILE A 476 -26.60 13.19 -3.90
C ILE A 476 -26.61 13.73 -5.34
N GLU A 477 -27.30 13.08 -6.26
CA GLU A 477 -27.39 13.49 -7.68
C GLU A 477 -28.02 14.88 -7.87
N THR A 478 -29.01 15.22 -7.04
CA THR A 478 -29.69 16.53 -7.09
C THR A 478 -28.89 17.66 -6.44
N LEU A 479 -27.76 17.36 -5.77
CA LEU A 479 -26.88 18.41 -5.25
C LEU A 479 -26.44 19.32 -6.39
N ARG A 480 -26.48 20.62 -6.12
CA ARG A 480 -26.01 21.66 -7.03
C ARG A 480 -24.84 22.38 -6.37
N PRO A 481 -23.98 23.07 -7.16
CA PRO A 481 -23.06 24.04 -6.62
C PRO A 481 -23.89 24.97 -5.74
N GLY A 482 -23.59 25.02 -4.44
CA GLY A 482 -24.47 25.68 -3.48
C GLY A 482 -24.75 27.10 -3.93
N GLY A 483 -26.02 27.39 -4.25
CA GLY A 483 -26.54 28.75 -4.30
C GLY A 483 -26.58 29.27 -2.87
N GLY A 484 -25.44 29.73 -2.36
CA GLY A 484 -25.43 30.50 -1.13
C GLY A 484 -26.31 31.73 -1.36
N ARG A 485 -27.50 31.75 -0.73
CA ARG A 485 -28.20 33.01 -0.50
C ARG A 485 -27.17 33.95 0.12
N SER A 486 -26.85 35.00 -0.62
CA SER A 486 -26.40 36.26 -0.04
C SER A 486 -27.49 36.68 0.94
N ILE A 487 -27.33 36.28 2.20
CA ILE A 487 -27.95 37.00 3.29
C ILE A 487 -27.20 38.34 3.28
N ALA A 488 -27.93 39.40 2.96
CA ALA A 488 -27.50 40.76 3.20
C ALA A 488 -27.26 40.92 4.71
N MET A 489 -26.06 40.60 5.14
CA MET A 489 -25.43 41.14 6.33
C MET A 489 -24.07 41.62 5.86
N SER A 490 -23.90 42.94 5.82
CA SER A 490 -22.57 43.55 5.87
C SER A 490 -21.86 42.96 7.08
N PRO A 491 -20.78 42.21 6.85
CA PRO A 491 -19.47 42.84 6.92
C PRO A 491 -18.68 42.59 5.63
N SER A 492 -18.00 43.63 5.19
CA SER A 492 -17.14 43.64 4.00
C SER A 492 -16.18 42.44 3.94
N THR A 493 -16.48 41.45 3.10
CA THR A 493 -15.45 40.55 2.56
C THR A 493 -14.63 41.33 1.54
N PRO A 494 -13.31 41.55 1.74
CA PRO A 494 -12.49 42.23 0.75
C PRO A 494 -12.26 41.32 -0.46
N LYS A 495 -12.14 41.94 -1.63
CA LYS A 495 -11.85 41.28 -2.90
C LYS A 495 -10.50 40.52 -2.84
N PRO A 496 -10.29 39.49 -3.68
CA PRO A 496 -8.98 38.85 -3.82
C PRO A 496 -7.97 39.89 -4.33
N GLY A 497 -7.15 40.42 -3.42
CA GLY A 497 -6.18 41.49 -3.70
C GLY A 497 -5.75 42.29 -2.46
N ASP A 498 -6.59 42.36 -1.43
CA ASP A 498 -6.28 43.23 -0.29
C ASP A 498 -5.24 42.59 0.65
N LYS A 499 -4.14 43.32 0.87
CA LYS A 499 -3.11 43.03 1.88
C LYS A 499 -3.54 43.47 3.29
N GLN A 500 -4.70 44.13 3.41
CA GLN A 500 -5.19 44.75 4.64
C GLN A 500 -6.68 44.43 4.85
N ARG A 501 -7.08 44.17 6.10
CA ARG A 501 -8.46 43.95 6.53
C ARG A 501 -8.80 44.91 7.66
N LYS A 502 -9.89 45.66 7.52
CA LYS A 502 -10.42 46.50 8.61
C LYS A 502 -11.56 45.78 9.29
N VAL A 503 -11.56 45.76 10.61
CA VAL A 503 -12.58 45.14 11.45
C VAL A 503 -13.04 46.15 12.49
N LYS A 504 -14.31 46.14 12.86
CA LYS A 504 -14.87 47.03 13.88
C LYS A 504 -14.82 46.36 15.26
N ALA A 505 -14.89 47.17 16.31
CA ALA A 505 -15.03 46.66 17.68
C ALA A 505 -16.21 45.67 17.78
N GLY A 506 -15.96 44.50 18.35
CA GLY A 506 -16.91 43.39 18.49
C GLY A 506 -16.96 42.43 17.31
N ASP A 507 -16.28 42.70 16.19
CA ASP A 507 -16.26 41.78 15.05
C ASP A 507 -15.50 40.50 15.41
N VAL A 508 -16.14 39.35 15.18
CA VAL A 508 -15.49 38.04 15.29
C VAL A 508 -14.61 37.83 14.06
N ILE A 509 -13.30 37.78 14.26
CA ILE A 509 -12.31 37.61 13.19
C ILE A 509 -12.25 36.14 12.76
N PHE A 510 -12.23 35.22 13.73
CA PHE A 510 -12.47 33.79 13.53
C PHE A 510 -12.84 33.11 14.86
N LYS A 511 -13.40 31.91 14.79
CA LYS A 511 -13.76 31.09 15.96
C LYS A 511 -12.76 29.97 16.19
N GLU A 512 -12.67 29.53 17.44
CA GLU A 512 -11.98 28.30 17.83
C GLU A 512 -12.52 27.10 17.02
N GLY A 513 -11.65 26.15 16.68
CA GLY A 513 -12.01 24.95 15.94
C GLY A 513 -12.25 25.14 14.43
N MET A 514 -12.27 26.37 13.93
CA MET A 514 -12.37 26.63 12.48
C MET A 514 -11.05 26.30 11.75
N PRO A 515 -11.07 25.94 10.46
CA PRO A 515 -9.87 25.91 9.64
C PRO A 515 -9.20 27.30 9.55
N GLY A 516 -7.88 27.34 9.43
CA GLY A 516 -7.12 28.59 9.32
C GLY A 516 -6.31 28.67 8.03
N GLU A 517 -6.76 29.46 7.06
CA GLU A 517 -6.05 29.67 5.78
C GLU A 517 -5.27 30.98 5.71
N GLU A 518 -5.39 31.80 6.76
CA GLU A 518 -4.73 33.09 6.90
C GLU A 518 -4.34 33.36 8.36
N ALA A 519 -3.29 34.12 8.57
CA ALA A 519 -2.92 34.71 9.85
C ALA A 519 -2.95 36.22 9.72
N PHE A 520 -2.95 36.93 10.84
CA PHE A 520 -3.11 38.38 10.84
C PHE A 520 -2.04 39.02 11.69
N MET A 521 -1.49 40.12 11.21
CA MET A 521 -0.66 41.02 12.01
C MET A 521 -1.45 42.29 12.28
N ILE A 522 -1.51 42.73 13.54
CA ILE A 522 -2.26 43.93 13.92
C ILE A 522 -1.45 45.16 13.51
N ARG A 523 -1.98 45.97 12.60
CA ARG A 523 -1.34 47.24 12.19
C ARG A 523 -1.78 48.41 13.08
N LYS A 524 -3.05 48.41 13.48
CA LYS A 524 -3.66 49.41 14.38
C LYS A 524 -4.85 48.78 15.09
N GLY A 525 -5.13 49.15 16.34
CA GLY A 525 -6.24 48.62 17.13
C GLY A 525 -5.80 47.50 18.08
N ALA A 526 -6.73 46.66 18.53
CA ALA A 526 -6.51 45.57 19.47
C ALA A 526 -7.48 44.40 19.23
N VAL A 527 -7.01 43.18 19.47
CA VAL A 527 -7.73 41.93 19.24
C VAL A 527 -7.67 41.03 20.48
N ASP A 528 -8.82 40.59 20.96
CA ASP A 528 -8.94 39.65 22.06
C ASP A 528 -8.91 38.21 21.54
N ILE A 529 -8.03 37.39 22.10
CA ILE A 529 -8.00 35.94 21.91
C ILE A 529 -8.93 35.30 22.94
N THR A 530 -9.83 34.45 22.46
CA THR A 530 -10.94 33.91 23.24
C THR A 530 -11.00 32.41 23.16
N VAL A 531 -11.46 31.76 24.22
CA VAL A 531 -11.75 30.31 24.23
C VAL A 531 -13.16 30.06 24.75
N SER A 532 -13.73 28.91 24.41
CA SER A 532 -15.04 28.51 24.93
C SER A 532 -14.91 27.60 26.15
N PHE A 533 -15.47 28.00 27.29
CA PHE A 533 -15.52 27.20 28.52
C PHE A 533 -16.96 27.16 29.05
N GLU A 534 -17.52 25.96 29.25
CA GLU A 534 -18.92 25.74 29.69
C GLU A 534 -19.96 26.56 28.88
N GLY A 535 -19.74 26.70 27.57
CA GLY A 535 -20.61 27.48 26.68
C GLY A 535 -20.49 29.01 26.81
N LYS A 536 -19.54 29.52 27.61
CA LYS A 536 -19.20 30.95 27.71
C LYS A 536 -17.88 31.24 27.00
N THR A 537 -17.82 32.39 26.33
CA THR A 537 -16.59 32.88 25.70
C THR A 537 -15.77 33.65 26.73
N ILE A 538 -14.53 33.21 26.97
CA ILE A 538 -13.59 33.83 27.91
C ILE A 538 -12.42 34.41 27.12
N THR A 539 -12.07 35.67 27.37
CA THR A 539 -10.86 36.30 26.81
C THR A 539 -9.64 35.85 27.61
N ILE A 540 -8.67 35.23 26.91
CA ILE A 540 -7.42 34.71 27.52
C ILE A 540 -6.20 35.60 27.25
N ALA A 541 -6.26 36.45 26.23
CA ALA A 541 -5.22 37.45 25.93
C ALA A 541 -5.81 38.60 25.12
N SER A 542 -5.21 39.80 25.21
CA SER A 542 -5.52 40.94 24.34
C SER A 542 -4.22 41.37 23.64
N LEU A 543 -4.26 41.41 22.31
CA LEU A 543 -3.13 41.64 21.43
C LEU A 543 -3.22 43.04 20.80
N GLY A 544 -2.09 43.73 20.71
CA GLY A 544 -1.95 45.08 20.17
C GLY A 544 -1.14 45.16 18.87
N PRO A 545 -0.86 46.39 18.38
CA PRO A 545 -0.13 46.60 17.12
C PRO A 545 1.26 45.95 17.11
N GLY A 546 1.58 45.25 16.02
CA GLY A 546 2.83 44.51 15.82
C GLY A 546 2.72 43.01 16.11
N GLU A 547 1.71 42.60 16.87
CA GLU A 547 1.51 41.19 17.21
C GLU A 547 0.82 40.41 16.08
N ILE A 548 1.13 39.11 16.00
CA ILE A 548 0.58 38.17 15.02
C ILE A 548 -0.34 37.20 15.75
N PHE A 549 -1.47 36.87 15.13
CA PHE A 549 -2.38 35.85 15.62
C PHE A 549 -2.95 34.98 14.49
N GLY A 550 -3.28 33.73 14.85
CA GLY A 550 -3.77 32.73 13.92
C GLY A 550 -2.68 32.04 13.10
N GLU A 551 -1.41 32.32 13.37
CA GLU A 551 -0.23 31.73 12.73
C GLU A 551 -0.12 30.22 12.98
N MET A 552 -0.54 29.73 14.14
CA MET A 552 -0.41 28.32 14.51
C MET A 552 -1.06 27.40 13.46
N ALA A 553 -2.27 27.73 13.03
CA ALA A 553 -3.01 26.96 12.00
C ALA A 553 -2.31 26.96 10.63
N LEU A 554 -1.48 27.97 10.33
CA LEU A 554 -0.67 27.99 9.11
C LEU A 554 0.61 27.16 9.23
N ILE A 555 1.14 27.03 10.45
CA ILE A 555 2.40 26.33 10.72
C ILE A 555 2.19 24.81 10.78
N ASP A 556 1.17 24.36 11.52
CA ASP A 556 0.93 22.93 11.79
C ASP A 556 -0.26 22.34 11.02
N ASN A 557 -1.01 23.17 10.28
CA ASN A 557 -2.18 22.75 9.52
C ASN A 557 -3.32 22.14 10.36
N LEU A 558 -3.39 22.47 11.65
CA LEU A 558 -4.48 22.08 12.54
C LEU A 558 -5.51 23.23 12.69
N PRO A 559 -6.76 22.94 13.09
CA PRO A 559 -7.78 23.96 13.33
C PRO A 559 -7.34 25.05 14.33
N ARG A 560 -8.01 26.21 14.33
CA ARG A 560 -7.72 27.33 15.24
C ARG A 560 -7.76 26.86 16.70
N ALA A 561 -6.68 27.09 17.44
CA ALA A 561 -6.58 26.74 18.86
C ALA A 561 -7.46 27.61 19.77
N ALA A 562 -7.83 28.81 19.31
CA ALA A 562 -8.64 29.78 20.02
C ALA A 562 -9.42 30.64 19.02
N GLY A 563 -10.46 31.34 19.46
CA GLY A 563 -11.15 32.39 18.71
C GLY A 563 -10.44 33.74 18.79
N ALA A 564 -10.79 34.66 17.91
CA ALA A 564 -10.27 36.04 17.90
C ALA A 564 -11.39 37.03 17.63
N VAL A 565 -11.50 38.07 18.46
CA VAL A 565 -12.53 39.12 18.37
C VAL A 565 -11.85 40.49 18.42
N ALA A 566 -12.24 41.42 17.56
CA ALA A 566 -11.70 42.78 17.60
C ALA A 566 -12.17 43.51 18.88
N ALA A 567 -11.25 43.88 19.77
CA ALA A 567 -11.57 44.60 21.00
C ALA A 567 -11.93 46.07 20.71
N VAL A 568 -11.29 46.64 19.68
CA VAL A 568 -11.57 47.99 19.13
C VAL A 568 -11.53 47.94 17.60
N ASP A 569 -11.96 49.03 16.95
CA ASP A 569 -11.77 49.21 15.51
C ASP A 569 -10.29 49.02 15.14
N SER A 570 -10.02 48.02 14.28
CA SER A 570 -8.66 47.53 14.02
C SER A 570 -8.37 47.41 12.52
N GLU A 571 -7.11 47.63 12.17
CA GLU A 571 -6.56 47.39 10.84
C GLU A 571 -5.54 46.25 10.92
N LEU A 572 -5.74 45.21 10.11
CA LEU A 572 -4.97 43.97 10.12
C LEU A 572 -4.25 43.80 8.78
N LEU A 573 -3.01 43.31 8.80
CA LEU A 573 -2.32 42.80 7.62
C LEU A 573 -2.59 41.30 7.50
N VAL A 574 -2.99 40.86 6.31
CA VAL A 574 -3.36 39.45 6.06
C VAL A 574 -2.16 38.68 5.53
N VAL A 575 -1.75 37.64 6.25
CA VAL A 575 -0.72 36.68 5.85
C VAL A 575 -1.42 35.41 5.37
N ARG A 576 -1.31 35.08 4.08
CA ARG A 576 -2.01 33.91 3.51
C ARG A 576 -1.16 32.64 3.56
N SER A 577 -1.84 31.50 3.62
CA SER A 577 -1.23 30.17 3.65
C SER A 577 -0.27 29.89 2.49
N PRO A 578 -0.61 30.10 1.18
CA PRO A 578 0.26 29.62 0.11
C PRO A 578 1.66 30.28 0.05
N PRO A 579 1.81 31.61 0.20
CA PRO A 579 3.14 32.24 0.27
C PRO A 579 3.89 31.95 1.57
N PHE A 580 3.18 31.72 2.68
CA PHE A 580 3.78 31.40 3.98
C PHE A 580 4.30 29.96 4.01
N ARG A 581 3.51 29.01 3.48
CA ARG A 581 3.88 27.59 3.36
C ARG A 581 5.15 27.41 2.55
N ARG A 582 5.27 28.07 1.39
CA ARG A 582 6.51 28.05 0.58
C ARG A 582 7.75 28.50 1.35
N ARG A 583 7.60 29.43 2.30
CA ARG A 583 8.72 29.87 3.16
C ARG A 583 9.03 28.86 4.26
N LEU A 584 8.01 28.20 4.80
CA LEU A 584 8.20 27.09 5.75
C LEU A 584 8.83 25.88 5.07
N ASP A 585 8.42 25.54 3.85
CA ASP A 585 8.99 24.43 3.06
C ASP A 585 10.45 24.73 2.73
N ALA A 586 10.75 25.95 2.25
CA ALA A 586 12.13 26.39 2.03
C ALA A 586 12.94 26.42 3.35
N LEU A 587 12.32 26.70 4.49
CA LEU A 587 13.00 26.65 5.79
C LEU A 587 13.31 25.21 6.21
N SER A 588 12.41 24.26 5.95
CA SER A 588 12.66 22.83 6.19
C SER A 588 13.86 22.31 5.39
N GLU A 589 14.05 22.81 4.17
CA GLU A 589 15.17 22.44 3.29
C GLU A 589 16.49 23.08 3.73
N ASN A 590 16.47 24.34 4.19
CA ASN A 590 17.68 25.12 4.45
C ASN A 590 18.12 25.15 5.93
N ASP A 591 17.20 25.06 6.88
CA ASP A 591 17.47 25.03 8.32
C ASP A 591 16.41 24.17 9.07
N PRO A 592 16.59 22.84 9.06
CA PRO A 592 15.64 21.91 9.67
C PRO A 592 15.57 22.04 11.20
N ILE A 593 16.62 22.56 11.85
CA ILE A 593 16.63 22.78 13.31
C ILE A 593 15.67 23.91 13.67
N LEU A 594 15.73 25.03 12.94
CA LEU A 594 14.82 26.14 13.17
C LEU A 594 13.37 25.75 12.87
N ARG A 595 13.13 24.96 11.81
CA ARG A 595 11.81 24.39 11.51
C ARG A 595 11.27 23.55 12.67
N HIS A 596 12.11 22.67 13.22
CA HIS A 596 11.72 21.79 14.32
C HIS A 596 11.48 22.55 15.63
N LEU A 597 12.27 23.57 15.93
CA LEU A 597 12.02 24.46 17.08
C LEU A 597 10.66 25.15 16.98
N ILE A 598 10.30 25.64 15.78
CA ILE A 598 8.99 26.25 15.52
C ILE A 598 7.85 25.24 15.80
N ASP A 599 7.98 23.99 15.36
CA ASP A 599 6.99 22.94 15.65
C ASP A 599 6.82 22.70 17.15
N ILE A 600 7.94 22.59 17.88
CA ILE A 600 7.92 22.38 19.33
C ILE A 600 7.21 23.54 20.03
N TYR A 601 7.50 24.78 19.65
CA TYR A 601 6.86 25.95 20.26
C TYR A 601 5.37 26.01 19.97
N VAL A 602 4.95 25.76 18.73
CA VAL A 602 3.52 25.75 18.37
C VAL A 602 2.79 24.63 19.11
N SER A 603 3.36 23.43 19.17
CA SER A 603 2.78 22.29 19.91
C SER A 603 2.62 22.59 21.40
N ARG A 604 3.65 23.19 22.04
CA ARG A 604 3.58 23.60 23.46
C ARG A 604 2.50 24.64 23.71
N LEU A 605 2.41 25.66 22.85
CA LEU A 605 1.39 26.71 22.97
C LEU A 605 -0.03 26.14 22.83
N ARG A 606 -0.26 25.19 21.90
CA ARG A 606 -1.56 24.49 21.81
C ARG A 606 -1.91 23.74 23.07
N THR A 607 -0.92 23.03 23.64
CA THR A 607 -1.12 22.28 24.88
C THR A 607 -1.51 23.20 26.02
N THR A 608 -0.87 24.36 26.14
CA THR A 608 -1.22 25.37 27.14
C THR A 608 -2.64 25.91 26.94
N ILE A 609 -3.03 26.24 25.70
CA ILE A 609 -4.38 26.73 25.40
C ILE A 609 -5.44 25.66 25.69
N ARG A 610 -5.18 24.39 25.34
CA ARG A 610 -6.09 23.27 25.63
C ARG A 610 -6.29 23.07 27.14
N LYS A 611 -5.22 23.15 27.94
CA LYS A 611 -5.31 23.06 29.40
C LYS A 611 -6.05 24.21 30.07
N LEU A 612 -6.28 25.32 29.37
CA LEU A 612 -7.14 26.41 29.85
C LEU A 612 -8.63 26.15 29.54
N ASN A 613 -8.92 25.15 28.70
CA ASN A 613 -10.28 24.72 28.34
C ASN A 613 -10.76 23.50 29.16
N GLU A 614 -9.85 22.80 29.83
CA GLU A 614 -10.09 21.77 30.84
C GLU A 614 -10.25 22.40 32.22
#